data_AF-A0AAU0TAE9-F1
#
_entry.id   AF-A0AAU0TAE9-F1
#
_cell.length_a   1.000
_cell.length_b   1.000
_cell.length_c   1.000
_cell.angle_alpha   90.00
_cell.angle_beta   90.00
_cell.angle_gamma   90.00
#
_symmetry.space_group_name_H-M   'P 1'
#
loop_
_entity.id
_entity.type
_entity.pdbx_description
1 polymer ?
#
loop_
_entity_poly.entity_id
_entity_poly.type
_entity_poly.pdbx_seq_one_letter_code
_entity_poly.pdbx_strand_id
1 'polypeptide(L)'
;MRNNLDKSVPAPHLEQSHKAGDIEPFPSGKITYLAPLPLPTPMPPSGPHIGELNEVFMDFGLGSPEVFSWQVILGLPFSGAFMIAFLIPLFSGFMFFVLGQSWDDIHDITTRMFIEEAYELALVTGLITLFIGLCVWLHNHNRLAEIIPTRFNRQRREVCFMPEDATEPLFVPWESLSAWVIEAQGVTQHGIQRQYGMGIGFQHGEILTSVEFRCAGLPLAISYWEAIRGYMEYQVNDLKSIQDPLDLQGPDDPPHEGLHTFHNARARMHQQIRDGSRNRISGFFWYLYHVMTLWTIPNHLTEWEIRRIKAMGQQTLPEVMQQWSEPLPKNQWAKPSEDLLRMSEQVRRLHKRQPGRAITAIFAEVQRLNPAVN
;
A
#
# COMPACT_ATOMS: atom_id res chain seq x y z
N MET A 1 -43.09 -37.84 -18.91
CA MET A 1 -41.91 -37.55 -19.76
C MET A 1 -41.12 -36.46 -19.02
N ARG A 2 -40.02 -36.75 -18.32
CA ARG A 2 -38.64 -36.97 -18.86
C ARG A 2 -38.32 -35.87 -19.89
N ASN A 3 -37.35 -34.98 -19.74
CA ASN A 3 -35.98 -35.17 -19.22
C ASN A 3 -35.25 -33.82 -19.06
N ASN A 4 -34.29 -33.82 -18.12
CA ASN A 4 -32.97 -33.15 -18.16
C ASN A 4 -32.90 -31.62 -18.31
N LEU A 5 -32.41 -30.96 -17.26
CA LEU A 5 -31.10 -30.30 -17.26
C LEU A 5 -30.74 -29.90 -15.83
N ASP A 6 -30.34 -30.93 -15.08
CA ASP A 6 -29.36 -30.81 -14.00
C ASP A 6 -28.05 -30.35 -14.67
N LYS A 7 -27.84 -29.04 -14.76
CA LYS A 7 -26.53 -28.47 -15.08
C LYS A 7 -25.89 -28.12 -13.75
N SER A 8 -25.17 -29.10 -13.20
CA SER A 8 -24.05 -28.79 -12.33
C SER A 8 -23.24 -27.69 -13.00
N VAL A 9 -23.04 -26.58 -12.28
CA VAL A 9 -22.08 -25.55 -12.66
C VAL A 9 -20.74 -26.27 -12.86
N PRO A 10 -20.11 -26.21 -14.05
CA PRO A 10 -18.83 -26.86 -14.24
C PRO A 10 -17.84 -26.23 -13.27
N ALA A 11 -17.15 -27.05 -12.48
CA ALA A 11 -15.99 -26.58 -11.74
C ALA A 11 -15.04 -25.90 -12.74
N PRO A 12 -14.49 -24.72 -12.42
CA PRO A 12 -13.63 -23.99 -13.35
C PRO A 12 -12.40 -24.84 -13.68
N HIS A 13 -12.33 -25.31 -14.92
CA HIS A 13 -11.13 -25.92 -15.47
C HIS A 13 -10.07 -24.82 -15.65
N LEU A 14 -9.22 -24.68 -14.65
CA LEU A 14 -8.04 -23.81 -14.65
C LEU A 14 -6.95 -24.50 -15.48
N GLU A 15 -6.86 -24.23 -16.78
CA GLU A 15 -5.66 -24.59 -17.56
C GLU A 15 -4.48 -23.74 -17.06
N GLN A 16 -3.73 -24.27 -16.08
CA GLN A 16 -2.54 -23.63 -15.52
C GLN A 16 -1.39 -23.63 -16.53
N SER A 17 -1.13 -22.50 -17.20
CA SER A 17 0.00 -22.38 -18.12
C SER A 17 1.35 -22.22 -17.41
N HIS A 18 1.38 -21.75 -16.15
CA HIS A 18 2.63 -21.44 -15.43
C HIS A 18 2.62 -21.92 -13.98
N LYS A 19 3.78 -22.37 -13.49
CA LYS A 19 4.01 -22.87 -12.13
C LYS A 19 4.94 -21.94 -11.35
N ALA A 20 4.89 -22.01 -10.02
CA ALA A 20 5.84 -21.31 -9.17
C ALA A 20 7.30 -21.65 -9.55
N GLY A 21 8.07 -20.62 -9.90
CA GLY A 21 9.45 -20.73 -10.37
C GLY A 21 9.63 -20.53 -11.88
N ASP A 22 8.55 -20.52 -12.66
CA ASP A 22 8.60 -20.27 -14.10
C ASP A 22 8.93 -18.80 -14.37
N ILE A 23 9.67 -18.58 -15.47
CA ILE A 23 10.08 -17.26 -15.93
C ILE A 23 9.68 -17.11 -17.38
N GLU A 24 8.91 -16.07 -17.68
CA GLU A 24 8.47 -15.72 -19.02
C GLU A 24 9.18 -14.43 -19.48
N PRO A 25 10.11 -14.51 -20.43
CA PRO A 25 10.79 -13.32 -20.94
C PRO A 25 9.91 -12.56 -21.94
N PHE A 26 9.99 -11.23 -21.91
CA PHE A 26 9.42 -10.36 -22.93
C PHE A 26 10.47 -9.32 -23.37
N PRO A 27 10.31 -8.61 -24.50
CA PRO A 27 11.39 -7.79 -25.08
C PRO A 27 12.00 -6.75 -24.14
N SER A 28 11.19 -6.18 -23.25
CA SER A 28 11.60 -5.18 -22.27
C SER A 28 11.79 -5.74 -20.86
N GLY A 29 11.75 -7.05 -20.63
CA GLY A 29 11.76 -7.57 -19.26
C GLY A 29 11.47 -9.05 -19.10
N LYS A 30 10.95 -9.43 -17.93
CA LYS A 30 10.50 -10.78 -17.62
C LYS A 30 9.40 -10.79 -16.56
N ILE A 31 8.57 -11.81 -16.60
CA ILE A 31 7.60 -12.14 -15.56
C ILE A 31 8.13 -13.36 -14.81
N THR A 32 8.04 -13.34 -13.49
CA THR A 32 8.42 -14.45 -12.61
C THR A 32 7.20 -14.90 -11.83
N TYR A 33 6.81 -16.16 -11.98
CA TYR A 33 5.65 -16.73 -11.30
C TYR A 33 6.04 -17.25 -9.90
N LEU A 34 5.28 -16.86 -8.89
CA LEU A 34 5.44 -17.25 -7.48
C LEU A 34 4.35 -18.23 -7.01
N ALA A 35 3.21 -18.26 -7.71
CA ALA A 35 2.12 -19.22 -7.54
C ALA A 35 1.50 -19.51 -8.94
N PRO A 36 0.80 -20.63 -9.16
CA PRO A 36 0.06 -21.50 -8.23
C PRO A 36 0.95 -22.39 -7.36
N LEU A 37 0.35 -22.97 -6.31
CA LEU A 37 1.02 -23.55 -5.13
C LEU A 37 1.92 -22.52 -4.41
N PRO A 38 1.40 -21.83 -3.38
CA PRO A 38 2.04 -20.65 -2.80
C PRO A 38 3.25 -21.01 -1.91
N LEU A 39 4.39 -21.30 -2.54
CA LEU A 39 5.63 -21.69 -1.87
C LEU A 39 6.27 -20.51 -1.11
N PRO A 40 6.92 -20.76 0.05
CA PRO A 40 7.51 -19.70 0.84
C PRO A 40 8.79 -19.15 0.21
N THR A 41 8.97 -17.83 0.27
CA THR A 41 10.23 -17.16 -0.07
C THR A 41 10.92 -16.67 1.22
N PRO A 42 12.23 -16.36 1.19
CA PRO A 42 12.95 -15.90 2.38
C PRO A 42 12.76 -14.40 2.67
N MET A 43 11.97 -13.70 1.87
CA MET A 43 11.75 -12.27 2.05
C MET A 43 10.90 -12.00 3.29
N PRO A 44 11.22 -10.96 4.09
CA PRO A 44 10.32 -10.56 5.16
C PRO A 44 8.97 -10.09 4.57
N PRO A 45 7.84 -10.41 5.21
CA PRO A 45 6.55 -9.96 4.73
C PRO A 45 6.44 -8.44 4.92
N SER A 46 5.95 -7.74 3.89
CA SER A 46 5.63 -6.31 3.96
C SER A 46 4.36 -6.05 3.15
N GLY A 47 3.53 -5.07 3.50
CA GLY A 47 2.28 -4.89 2.77
C GLY A 47 1.54 -3.59 3.07
N PRO A 48 1.99 -2.44 2.55
CA PRO A 48 1.30 -1.16 2.75
C PRO A 48 -0.07 -1.10 2.06
N HIS A 49 -0.34 -1.99 1.11
CA HIS A 49 -1.62 -2.06 0.37
C HIS A 49 -2.66 -2.99 0.99
N ILE A 50 -2.35 -3.60 2.14
CA ILE A 50 -3.28 -4.43 2.91
C ILE A 50 -4.14 -3.51 3.77
N GLY A 51 -5.46 -3.63 3.66
CA GLY A 51 -6.41 -2.83 4.42
C GLY A 51 -6.71 -3.47 5.77
N GLU A 52 -7.90 -4.04 5.90
CA GLU A 52 -8.28 -4.78 7.11
C GLU A 52 -7.63 -6.17 7.13
N LEU A 53 -7.09 -6.57 8.28
CA LEU A 53 -6.55 -7.89 8.53
C LEU A 53 -7.09 -8.39 9.87
N ASN A 54 -7.73 -9.56 9.87
CA ASN A 54 -8.26 -10.19 11.07
C ASN A 54 -8.11 -11.72 11.02
N GLU A 55 -8.71 -12.43 11.96
CA GLU A 55 -8.55 -13.88 12.09
C GLU A 55 -9.24 -14.71 10.98
N VAL A 56 -10.09 -14.09 10.17
CA VAL A 56 -10.94 -14.73 9.14
C VAL A 56 -10.50 -14.29 7.75
N PHE A 57 -10.45 -12.98 7.52
CA PHE A 57 -10.18 -12.40 6.22
C PHE A 57 -9.16 -11.26 6.26
N MET A 58 -8.57 -11.01 5.08
CA MET A 58 -7.69 -9.88 4.80
C MET A 58 -8.17 -9.19 3.52
N ASP A 59 -8.28 -7.88 3.57
CA ASP A 59 -8.63 -7.03 2.43
C ASP A 59 -7.37 -6.51 1.73
N PHE A 60 -7.33 -6.68 0.41
CA PHE A 60 -6.23 -6.26 -0.44
C PHE A 60 -6.71 -5.24 -1.48
N GLY A 61 -5.89 -4.21 -1.72
CA GLY A 61 -6.14 -3.17 -2.74
C GLY A 61 -6.71 -1.87 -2.19
N LEU A 62 -7.12 -1.84 -0.92
CA LEU A 62 -7.56 -0.65 -0.19
C LEU A 62 -6.50 -0.30 0.87
N GLY A 63 -5.42 0.35 0.44
CA GLY A 63 -4.46 0.95 1.37
C GLY A 63 -5.13 2.04 2.22
N SER A 64 -4.65 2.25 3.44
CA SER A 64 -5.13 3.35 4.28
C SER A 64 -4.64 4.70 3.78
N PRO A 65 -5.46 5.76 3.77
CA PRO A 65 -4.99 7.12 3.58
C PRO A 65 -3.84 7.47 4.53
N GLU A 66 -2.81 8.12 3.99
CA GLU A 66 -1.65 8.61 4.76
C GLU A 66 -1.87 10.06 5.21
N VAL A 67 -1.24 10.46 6.33
CA VAL A 67 -1.30 11.82 6.87
C VAL A 67 -0.68 12.83 5.92
N PHE A 68 0.33 12.40 5.16
CA PHE A 68 1.04 13.24 4.20
C PHE A 68 0.11 13.87 3.15
N SER A 69 -0.91 13.15 2.69
CA SER A 69 -1.87 13.68 1.71
C SER A 69 -2.58 14.94 2.21
N TRP A 70 -3.07 14.92 3.45
CA TRP A 70 -3.71 16.09 4.07
C TRP A 70 -2.71 17.20 4.41
N GLN A 71 -1.47 16.85 4.77
CA GLN A 71 -0.40 17.84 4.95
C GLN A 71 -0.08 18.56 3.64
N VAL A 72 -0.14 17.90 2.48
CA VAL A 72 0.02 18.56 1.19
C VAL A 72 -1.20 19.42 0.86
N ILE A 73 -2.41 18.87 0.96
CA ILE A 73 -3.65 19.58 0.59
C ILE A 73 -3.83 20.86 1.41
N LEU A 74 -3.57 20.80 2.72
CA LEU A 74 -3.78 21.93 3.63
C LEU A 74 -2.51 22.71 3.91
N GLY A 75 -1.40 22.01 4.14
CA GLY A 75 -0.14 22.61 4.54
C GLY A 75 0.54 23.35 3.40
N LEU A 76 0.44 22.90 2.15
CA LEU A 76 1.03 23.62 1.01
C LEU A 76 0.45 25.04 0.83
N PRO A 77 -0.89 25.24 0.71
CA PRO A 77 -1.44 26.58 0.58
C PRO A 77 -1.20 27.44 1.82
N PHE A 78 -1.31 26.87 3.03
CA PHE A 78 -1.07 27.60 4.28
C PHE A 78 0.41 28.02 4.41
N SER A 79 1.34 27.09 4.22
CA SER A 79 2.78 27.36 4.23
C SER A 79 3.15 28.40 3.19
N GLY A 80 2.65 28.25 1.96
CA GLY A 80 2.91 29.19 0.86
C GLY A 80 2.45 30.60 1.21
N ALA A 81 1.21 30.74 1.69
CA ALA A 81 0.67 32.04 2.12
C ALA A 81 1.46 32.62 3.29
N PHE A 82 1.83 31.82 4.29
CA PHE A 82 2.65 32.27 5.43
C PHE A 82 4.04 32.73 5.00
N MET A 83 4.69 32.00 4.07
CA MET A 83 5.98 32.39 3.52
C MET A 83 5.89 33.76 2.85
N ILE A 84 4.87 33.99 2.02
CA ILE A 84 4.69 35.27 1.30
C ILE A 84 4.32 36.40 2.26
N ALA A 85 3.48 36.14 3.26
CA ALA A 85 3.01 37.17 4.19
C ALA A 85 4.05 37.57 5.24
N PHE A 86 4.96 36.66 5.64
CA PHE A 86 5.87 36.90 6.77
C PHE A 86 7.33 36.64 6.46
N LEU A 87 7.69 35.46 5.95
CA LEU A 87 9.09 35.06 5.85
C LEU A 87 9.85 35.74 4.71
N ILE A 88 9.23 35.87 3.52
CA ILE A 88 9.82 36.58 2.40
C ILE A 88 9.95 38.08 2.70
N PRO A 89 8.93 38.79 3.24
CA PRO A 89 9.07 40.19 3.66
C PRO A 89 10.18 40.38 4.70
N LEU A 90 10.25 39.50 5.71
CA LEU A 90 11.28 39.57 6.75
C LEU A 90 12.68 39.38 6.16
N PHE A 91 12.86 38.40 5.27
CA PHE A 91 14.13 38.15 4.60
C PHE A 91 14.52 39.30 3.67
N SER A 92 13.59 39.81 2.85
CA SER A 92 13.82 40.96 1.98
C SER A 92 14.19 42.20 2.77
N GLY A 93 13.47 42.50 3.85
CA GLY A 93 13.76 43.63 4.73
C GLY A 93 15.15 43.51 5.38
N PHE A 94 15.53 42.33 5.84
CA PHE A 94 16.88 42.06 6.35
C PHE A 94 17.96 42.26 5.27
N MET A 95 17.71 41.79 4.05
CA MET A 95 18.62 41.99 2.92
C MET A 95 18.79 43.48 2.59
N PHE A 96 17.71 44.26 2.53
CA PHE A 96 17.78 45.70 2.31
C PHE A 96 18.51 46.44 3.44
N PHE A 97 18.34 46.00 4.69
CA PHE A 97 19.09 46.52 5.82
C PHE A 97 20.60 46.28 5.69
N VAL A 98 21.01 45.06 5.32
CA VAL A 98 22.42 44.73 5.08
C VAL A 98 23.02 45.55 3.92
N LEU A 99 22.21 45.93 2.93
CA LEU A 99 22.59 46.80 1.82
C LEU A 99 22.63 48.30 2.19
N GLY A 100 22.36 48.66 3.45
CA GLY A 100 22.48 50.04 3.95
C GLY A 100 21.30 50.95 3.63
N GLN A 101 20.13 50.40 3.28
CA GLN A 101 18.91 51.18 3.09
C GLN A 101 18.41 51.73 4.43
N SER A 102 17.78 52.91 4.42
CA SER A 102 17.21 53.49 5.63
C SER A 102 16.00 52.69 6.11
N TRP A 103 15.66 52.79 7.39
CA TRP A 103 14.50 52.09 7.95
C TRP A 103 13.19 52.48 7.25
N ASP A 104 13.06 53.76 6.89
CA ASP A 104 11.87 54.29 6.21
C ASP A 104 11.76 53.73 4.78
N ASP A 105 12.89 53.63 4.06
CA ASP A 105 12.92 53.03 2.71
C ASP A 105 12.59 51.53 2.76
N ILE A 106 13.13 50.80 3.74
CA ILE A 106 12.85 49.37 3.93
C ILE A 106 11.36 49.16 4.20
N HIS A 107 10.77 49.96 5.08
CA HIS A 107 9.36 49.87 5.41
C HIS A 107 8.47 50.18 4.20
N ASP A 108 8.76 51.25 3.45
CA ASP A 108 8.01 51.64 2.25
C ASP A 108 8.10 50.57 1.15
N ILE A 109 9.31 50.11 0.82
CA ILE A 109 9.55 49.08 -0.21
C ILE A 109 8.86 47.76 0.16
N THR A 110 9.01 47.32 1.42
CA THR A 110 8.42 46.06 1.87
C THR A 110 6.89 46.14 1.90
N THR A 111 6.32 47.28 2.32
CA THR A 111 4.87 47.48 2.35
C THR A 111 4.29 47.45 0.95
N ARG A 112 4.85 48.22 0.00
CA ARG A 112 4.36 48.27 -1.39
C ARG A 112 4.47 46.91 -2.08
N MET A 113 5.63 46.25 -1.98
CA MET A 113 5.83 44.97 -2.67
C MET A 113 4.96 43.85 -2.10
N PHE A 114 4.81 43.79 -0.77
CA PHE A 114 4.21 42.61 -0.13
C PHE A 114 2.79 42.81 0.37
N ILE A 115 2.46 43.97 0.94
CA ILE A 115 1.14 44.23 1.50
C ILE A 115 0.17 44.67 0.41
N GLU A 116 0.60 45.57 -0.48
CA GLU A 116 -0.27 46.13 -1.53
C GLU A 116 -0.41 45.18 -2.73
N GLU A 117 0.67 44.50 -3.15
CA GLU A 117 0.67 43.70 -4.39
C GLU A 117 0.67 42.18 -4.13
N ALA A 118 1.54 41.66 -3.26
CA ALA A 118 1.70 40.21 -3.11
C ALA A 118 0.63 39.55 -2.25
N TYR A 119 0.03 40.25 -1.29
CA TYR A 119 -0.90 39.65 -0.32
C TYR A 119 -2.19 39.16 -0.97
N GLU A 120 -2.81 39.98 -1.83
CA GLU A 120 -4.01 39.59 -2.57
C GLU A 120 -3.74 38.38 -3.46
N LEU A 121 -2.64 38.41 -4.22
CA LEU A 121 -2.23 37.32 -5.09
C LEU A 121 -1.95 36.03 -4.30
N ALA A 122 -1.29 36.14 -3.14
CA ALA A 122 -0.99 35.00 -2.27
C ALA A 122 -2.27 34.36 -1.69
N LEU A 123 -3.22 35.18 -1.24
CA LEU A 123 -4.51 34.68 -0.76
C LEU A 123 -5.30 33.99 -1.87
N VAL A 124 -5.42 34.62 -3.04
CA VAL A 124 -6.13 34.04 -4.18
C VAL A 124 -5.49 32.74 -4.63
N THR A 125 -4.16 32.70 -4.78
CA THR A 125 -3.43 31.50 -5.19
C THR A 125 -3.56 30.40 -4.14
N GLY A 126 -3.44 30.72 -2.85
CA GLY A 126 -3.61 29.77 -1.77
C GLY A 126 -5.01 29.14 -1.74
N LEU A 127 -6.06 29.94 -1.94
CA LEU A 127 -7.44 29.44 -2.02
C LEU A 127 -7.66 28.56 -3.26
N ILE A 128 -7.09 28.93 -4.42
CA ILE A 128 -7.16 28.12 -5.64
C ILE A 128 -6.43 26.78 -5.45
N THR A 129 -5.23 26.79 -4.88
CA THR A 129 -4.46 25.56 -4.61
C THR A 129 -5.21 24.65 -3.64
N LEU A 130 -5.79 25.22 -2.57
CA LEU A 130 -6.62 24.47 -1.63
C LEU A 130 -7.85 23.86 -2.33
N PHE A 131 -8.55 24.65 -3.16
CA PHE A 131 -9.72 24.18 -3.91
C PHE A 131 -9.38 23.02 -4.84
N ILE A 132 -8.29 23.13 -5.62
CA ILE A 132 -7.81 22.05 -6.48
C ILE A 132 -7.47 20.80 -5.64
N GLY A 133 -6.76 20.97 -4.54
CA GLY A 133 -6.42 19.87 -3.63
C GLY A 133 -7.66 19.14 -3.09
N LEU A 134 -8.68 19.89 -2.67
CA LEU A 134 -9.95 19.33 -2.19
C LEU A 134 -10.75 18.65 -3.32
N CYS A 135 -10.73 19.18 -4.56
CA CYS A 135 -11.37 18.54 -5.70
C CYS A 135 -10.68 17.21 -6.07
N VAL A 136 -9.34 17.16 -6.09
CA VAL A 136 -8.58 15.94 -6.33
C VAL A 136 -8.84 14.92 -5.23
N TRP A 137 -8.84 15.37 -3.98
CA TRP A 137 -9.20 14.52 -2.84
C TRP A 137 -10.60 13.95 -2.97
N LEU A 138 -11.62 14.77 -3.25
CA LEU A 138 -13.00 14.33 -3.39
C LEU A 138 -13.16 13.33 -4.54
N HIS A 139 -12.50 13.58 -5.67
CA HIS A 139 -12.51 12.66 -6.81
C HIS A 139 -11.92 11.30 -6.46
N ASN A 140 -10.75 11.28 -5.82
CA ASN A 140 -10.09 10.04 -5.41
C ASN A 140 -10.86 9.31 -4.31
N HIS A 141 -11.40 10.06 -3.34
CA HIS A 141 -12.21 9.51 -2.25
C HIS A 141 -13.49 8.84 -2.76
N ASN A 142 -14.16 9.44 -3.74
CA ASN A 142 -15.34 8.83 -4.36
C ASN A 142 -14.98 7.56 -5.13
N ARG A 143 -13.84 7.54 -5.83
CA ARG A 143 -13.35 6.31 -6.49
C ARG A 143 -13.05 5.20 -5.50
N LEU A 144 -12.46 5.51 -4.35
CA LEU A 144 -12.21 4.52 -3.30
C LEU A 144 -13.50 3.92 -2.72
N ALA A 145 -14.61 4.67 -2.74
CA ALA A 145 -15.90 4.18 -2.25
C ALA A 145 -16.57 3.15 -3.19
N GLU A 146 -16.20 3.16 -4.47
CA GLU A 146 -16.74 2.25 -5.50
C GLU A 146 -15.93 0.95 -5.59
N ILE A 147 -14.67 0.95 -5.13
CA ILE A 147 -13.78 -0.21 -5.22
C ILE A 147 -14.13 -1.24 -4.15
N ILE A 148 -14.54 -2.43 -4.58
CA ILE A 148 -14.68 -3.60 -3.69
C ILE A 148 -13.30 -4.24 -3.53
N PRO A 149 -12.79 -4.44 -2.28
CA PRO A 149 -11.48 -5.05 -2.07
C PRO A 149 -11.45 -6.49 -2.58
N THR A 150 -10.26 -6.91 -3.06
CA THR A 150 -9.99 -8.34 -3.21
C THR A 150 -9.80 -8.92 -1.82
N ARG A 151 -10.68 -9.84 -1.41
CA ARG A 151 -10.67 -10.39 -0.04
C ARG A 151 -10.12 -11.80 -0.01
N PHE A 152 -9.21 -12.05 0.90
CA PHE A 152 -8.61 -13.35 1.16
C PHE A 152 -9.21 -13.96 2.41
N ASN A 153 -9.71 -15.19 2.35
CA ASN A 153 -10.23 -15.90 3.52
C ASN A 153 -9.34 -17.11 3.85
N ARG A 154 -8.62 -17.01 4.97
CA ARG A 154 -7.66 -18.04 5.38
C ARG A 154 -8.29 -19.28 6.00
N GLN A 155 -9.52 -19.17 6.50
CA GLN A 155 -10.26 -20.30 7.07
C GLN A 155 -10.84 -21.19 5.97
N ARG A 156 -11.33 -20.56 4.89
CA ARG A 156 -11.84 -21.25 3.69
C ARG A 156 -10.73 -21.60 2.69
N ARG A 157 -9.56 -20.95 2.80
CA ARG A 157 -8.44 -21.02 1.83
C ARG A 157 -8.91 -20.66 0.42
N GLU A 158 -9.60 -19.54 0.32
CA GLU A 158 -10.20 -19.02 -0.91
C GLU A 158 -9.97 -17.50 -1.02
N VAL A 159 -10.03 -16.99 -2.25
CA VAL A 159 -9.89 -15.57 -2.58
C VAL A 159 -11.13 -15.12 -3.35
N CYS A 160 -11.70 -14.00 -2.93
CA CYS A 160 -12.86 -13.38 -3.55
C CYS A 160 -12.40 -12.23 -4.45
N PHE A 161 -12.67 -12.36 -5.74
CA PHE A 161 -12.52 -11.31 -6.73
C PHE A 161 -13.87 -10.73 -7.11
N MET A 162 -13.90 -9.42 -7.33
CA MET A 162 -15.05 -8.72 -7.91
C MET A 162 -14.59 -7.98 -9.16
N PRO A 163 -14.66 -8.61 -10.35
CA PRO A 163 -14.36 -7.93 -11.61
C PRO A 163 -15.26 -6.69 -11.79
N GLU A 164 -14.74 -5.63 -12.41
CA GLU A 164 -15.48 -4.35 -12.60
C GLU A 164 -16.85 -4.53 -13.29
N ASP A 165 -16.98 -5.54 -14.17
CA ASP A 165 -18.20 -5.82 -14.95
C ASP A 165 -19.08 -6.95 -14.37
N ALA A 166 -18.68 -7.56 -13.26
CA ALA A 166 -19.38 -8.73 -12.71
C ALA A 166 -20.37 -8.34 -11.61
N THR A 167 -21.59 -8.87 -11.68
CA THR A 167 -22.61 -8.69 -10.63
C THR A 167 -22.42 -9.63 -9.43
N GLU A 168 -21.67 -10.72 -9.62
CA GLU A 168 -21.45 -11.75 -8.61
C GLU A 168 -19.96 -11.92 -8.28
N PRO A 169 -19.60 -12.10 -6.99
CA PRO A 169 -18.23 -12.33 -6.57
C PRO A 169 -17.74 -13.71 -7.04
N LEU A 170 -16.48 -13.76 -7.49
CA LEU A 170 -15.83 -14.99 -7.92
C LEU A 170 -14.90 -15.51 -6.83
N PHE A 171 -15.15 -16.75 -6.39
CA PHE A 171 -14.34 -17.42 -5.37
C PHE A 171 -13.34 -18.36 -6.02
N VAL A 172 -12.06 -18.17 -5.71
CA VAL A 172 -10.94 -18.91 -6.27
C VAL A 172 -10.20 -19.64 -5.15
N PRO A 173 -9.96 -20.96 -5.27
CA PRO A 173 -9.15 -21.68 -4.30
C PRO A 173 -7.74 -21.10 -4.20
N TRP A 174 -7.24 -20.92 -2.98
CA TRP A 174 -5.96 -20.27 -2.69
C TRP A 174 -4.77 -20.94 -3.40
N GLU A 175 -4.76 -22.27 -3.48
CA GLU A 175 -3.65 -23.01 -4.10
C GLU A 175 -3.68 -22.98 -5.63
N SER A 176 -4.81 -22.58 -6.21
CA SER A 176 -5.00 -22.37 -7.64
C SER A 176 -4.72 -20.93 -8.09
N LEU A 177 -4.60 -19.99 -7.15
CA LEU A 177 -4.33 -18.59 -7.45
C LEU A 177 -2.93 -18.44 -8.06
N SER A 178 -2.84 -17.73 -9.18
CA SER A 178 -1.57 -17.35 -9.76
C SER A 178 -1.08 -16.03 -9.16
N ALA A 179 0.21 -15.95 -8.89
CA ALA A 179 0.86 -14.74 -8.42
C ALA A 179 2.17 -14.56 -9.19
N TRP A 180 2.47 -13.35 -9.63
CA TRP A 180 3.64 -13.07 -10.43
C TRP A 180 4.25 -11.72 -10.10
N VAL A 181 5.52 -11.59 -10.45
CA VAL A 181 6.28 -10.35 -10.33
C VAL A 181 6.82 -9.98 -11.70
N ILE A 182 6.57 -8.74 -12.11
CA ILE A 182 6.98 -8.18 -13.39
C ILE A 182 8.24 -7.33 -13.15
N GLU A 183 9.28 -7.58 -13.93
CA GLU A 183 10.45 -6.72 -14.05
C GLU A 183 10.52 -6.20 -15.48
N ALA A 184 10.32 -4.90 -15.66
CA ALA A 184 10.41 -4.23 -16.95
C ALA A 184 11.54 -3.18 -16.93
N GLN A 185 12.17 -2.98 -18.08
CA GLN A 185 13.20 -1.97 -18.30
C GLN A 185 12.90 -1.18 -19.58
N GLY A 186 12.86 0.14 -19.45
CA GLY A 186 12.74 1.08 -20.55
C GLY A 186 14.05 1.85 -20.73
N VAL A 187 14.47 2.06 -21.98
CA VAL A 187 15.58 2.95 -22.29
C VAL A 187 15.02 4.34 -22.56
N THR A 188 15.43 5.32 -21.78
CA THR A 188 15.10 6.72 -21.98
C THR A 188 16.37 7.50 -22.37
N GLN A 189 16.20 8.73 -22.89
CA GLN A 189 17.32 9.64 -23.14
C GLN A 189 18.17 9.93 -21.88
N HIS A 190 17.63 9.68 -20.69
CA HIS A 190 18.28 9.88 -19.39
C HIS A 190 18.83 8.58 -18.77
N GLY A 191 18.81 7.47 -19.52
CA GLY A 191 19.30 6.17 -19.07
C GLY A 191 18.22 5.09 -18.95
N ILE A 192 18.58 3.97 -18.33
CA ILE A 192 17.71 2.79 -18.18
C ILE A 192 16.80 3.00 -16.96
N GLN A 193 15.49 3.04 -17.20
CA GLN A 193 14.47 3.09 -16.16
C GLN A 193 13.91 1.68 -15.94
N ARG A 194 14.05 1.16 -14.71
CA ARG A 194 13.45 -0.12 -14.32
C ARG A 194 12.13 0.11 -13.61
N GLN A 195 11.15 -0.74 -13.90
CA GLN A 195 9.83 -0.74 -13.29
C GLN A 195 9.54 -2.15 -12.78
N TYR A 196 8.97 -2.23 -11.59
CA TYR A 196 8.58 -3.48 -10.96
C TYR A 196 7.09 -3.47 -10.71
N GLY A 197 6.45 -4.64 -10.83
CA GLY A 197 5.04 -4.81 -10.52
C GLY A 197 4.80 -6.16 -9.87
N MET A 198 3.73 -6.27 -9.12
CA MET A 198 3.24 -7.55 -8.61
C MET A 198 1.79 -7.70 -9.06
N GLY A 199 1.46 -8.89 -9.54
CA GLY A 199 0.13 -9.28 -9.95
C GLY A 199 -0.34 -10.51 -9.19
N ILE A 200 -1.63 -10.54 -8.90
CA ILE A 200 -2.35 -11.74 -8.47
C ILE A 200 -3.56 -11.91 -9.37
N GLY A 201 -3.92 -13.15 -9.66
CA GLY A 201 -5.07 -13.39 -10.49
C GLY A 201 -5.29 -14.85 -10.78
N PHE A 202 -6.29 -15.09 -11.61
CA PHE A 202 -6.64 -16.42 -12.07
C PHE A 202 -7.15 -16.34 -13.50
N GLN A 203 -6.97 -17.44 -14.22
CA GLN A 203 -7.41 -17.56 -15.59
C GLN A 203 -8.78 -18.24 -15.61
N HIS A 204 -9.77 -17.60 -16.23
CA HIS A 204 -11.09 -18.18 -16.47
C HIS A 204 -11.33 -18.28 -17.98
N GLY A 205 -11.05 -19.45 -18.55
CA GLY A 205 -11.01 -19.63 -20.01
C GLY A 205 -9.88 -18.80 -20.63
N GLU A 206 -10.22 -17.93 -21.58
CA GLU A 206 -9.25 -17.02 -22.22
C GLU A 206 -9.05 -15.69 -21.47
N ILE A 207 -9.85 -15.41 -20.44
CA ILE A 207 -9.82 -14.13 -19.73
C ILE A 207 -8.99 -14.26 -18.45
N LEU A 208 -7.94 -13.46 -18.35
CA LEU A 208 -7.16 -13.29 -17.12
C LEU A 208 -7.82 -12.20 -16.25
N THR A 209 -8.40 -12.59 -15.13
CA THR A 209 -8.84 -11.64 -14.10
C THR A 209 -7.68 -11.43 -13.14
N SER A 210 -7.14 -10.23 -13.09
CA SER A 210 -5.96 -9.93 -12.28
C SER A 210 -6.02 -8.55 -11.64
N VAL A 211 -5.33 -8.43 -10.50
CA VAL A 211 -5.05 -7.18 -9.84
C VAL A 211 -3.54 -7.01 -9.85
N GLU A 212 -3.08 -5.96 -10.55
CA GLU A 212 -1.67 -5.62 -10.67
C GLU A 212 -1.38 -4.25 -10.11
N PHE A 213 -0.23 -4.10 -9.47
CA PHE A 213 0.20 -2.83 -8.89
C PHE A 213 1.70 -2.64 -8.99
N ARG A 214 2.11 -1.38 -9.09
CA ARG A 214 3.53 -1.00 -9.20
C ARG A 214 4.23 -1.09 -7.86
N CYS A 215 5.45 -1.63 -7.90
CA CYS A 215 6.31 -1.81 -6.74
C CYS A 215 7.58 -0.97 -6.91
N ALA A 216 8.12 -0.45 -5.81
CA ALA A 216 9.35 0.34 -5.82
C ALA A 216 10.62 -0.52 -6.08
N GLY A 217 10.52 -1.85 -5.94
CA GLY A 217 11.62 -2.76 -6.19
C GLY A 217 11.19 -4.22 -6.26
N LEU A 218 11.98 -5.05 -6.93
CA LEU A 218 11.76 -6.50 -7.01
C LEU A 218 11.66 -7.18 -5.62
N PRO A 219 12.55 -6.88 -4.64
CA PRO A 219 12.45 -7.49 -3.33
C PRO A 219 11.14 -7.12 -2.61
N LEU A 220 10.65 -5.88 -2.79
CA LEU A 220 9.38 -5.44 -2.21
C LEU A 220 8.19 -6.16 -2.85
N ALA A 221 8.18 -6.35 -4.17
CA ALA A 221 7.15 -7.14 -4.84
C ALA A 221 7.05 -8.58 -4.27
N ILE A 222 8.20 -9.23 -4.03
CA ILE A 222 8.22 -10.55 -3.39
C ILE A 222 7.79 -10.46 -1.91
N SER A 223 8.18 -9.41 -1.19
CA SER A 223 7.77 -9.17 0.20
C SER A 223 6.26 -8.97 0.35
N TYR A 224 5.63 -8.32 -0.64
CA TYR A 224 4.19 -8.13 -0.73
C TYR A 224 3.45 -9.46 -0.93
N TRP A 225 3.98 -10.32 -1.80
CA TRP A 225 3.51 -11.70 -1.90
C TRP A 225 3.66 -12.47 -0.59
N GLU A 226 4.80 -12.34 0.09
CA GLU A 226 5.03 -12.99 1.39
C GLU A 226 4.07 -12.50 2.48
N ALA A 227 3.61 -11.25 2.46
CA ALA A 227 2.59 -10.80 3.39
C ALA A 227 1.26 -11.51 3.15
N ILE A 228 0.80 -11.58 1.90
CA ILE A 228 -0.45 -12.27 1.53
C ILE A 228 -0.34 -13.77 1.85
N ARG A 229 0.75 -14.40 1.40
CA ARG A 229 1.04 -15.82 1.63
C ARG A 229 1.18 -16.13 3.11
N GLY A 230 1.92 -15.30 3.84
CA GLY A 230 2.15 -15.42 5.27
C GLY A 230 0.84 -15.37 6.06
N TYR A 231 -0.08 -14.47 5.67
CA TYR A 231 -1.41 -14.39 6.24
C TYR A 231 -2.25 -15.67 5.99
N MET A 232 -2.29 -16.14 4.73
CA MET A 232 -3.05 -17.34 4.35
C MET A 232 -2.53 -18.64 4.97
N GLU A 233 -1.23 -18.67 5.30
CA GLU A 233 -0.56 -19.81 5.94
C GLU A 233 -0.36 -19.64 7.46
N TYR A 234 -1.07 -18.70 8.11
CA TYR A 234 -1.03 -18.43 9.56
C TYR A 234 0.36 -18.08 10.13
N GLN A 235 1.28 -17.61 9.27
CA GLN A 235 2.62 -17.16 9.66
C GLN A 235 2.65 -15.68 10.04
N VAL A 236 1.73 -14.90 9.47
CA VAL A 236 1.53 -13.48 9.77
C VAL A 236 0.10 -13.30 10.27
N ASN A 237 -0.05 -12.82 11.50
CA ASN A 237 -1.36 -12.61 12.12
C ASN A 237 -1.64 -11.14 12.47
N ASP A 238 -0.61 -10.29 12.45
CA ASP A 238 -0.71 -8.90 12.89
C ASP A 238 -0.39 -7.95 11.75
N LEU A 239 -1.30 -7.02 11.46
CA LEU A 239 -1.12 -5.98 10.43
C LEU A 239 0.10 -5.09 10.71
N LYS A 240 0.34 -4.79 12.00
CA LYS A 240 1.51 -3.99 12.42
C LYS A 240 2.83 -4.62 11.97
N SER A 241 2.93 -5.95 12.02
CA SER A 241 4.17 -6.67 11.66
C SER A 241 4.58 -6.53 10.19
N ILE A 242 3.63 -6.20 9.30
CA ILE A 242 3.83 -6.07 7.85
C ILE A 242 3.84 -4.63 7.34
N GLN A 243 3.26 -3.69 8.08
CA GLN A 243 3.16 -2.28 7.69
C GLN A 243 4.13 -1.36 8.40
N ASP A 244 4.61 -1.73 9.58
CA ASP A 244 5.49 -0.88 10.39
C ASP A 244 6.87 -1.51 10.62
N PRO A 245 7.70 -1.66 9.56
CA PRO A 245 9.03 -2.25 9.67
C PRO A 245 10.01 -1.40 10.50
N LEU A 246 9.68 -0.12 10.73
CA LEU A 246 10.52 0.82 11.49
C LEU A 246 10.02 1.02 12.94
N ASP A 247 9.02 0.25 13.37
CA ASP A 247 8.38 0.30 14.69
C ASP A 247 8.06 1.75 15.10
N LEU A 248 7.47 2.51 14.16
CA LEU A 248 7.01 3.89 14.35
C LEU A 248 5.78 3.97 15.26
N GLN A 249 4.96 2.91 15.28
CA GLN A 249 3.77 2.77 16.10
C GLN A 249 4.09 2.12 17.45
N GLY A 250 3.37 2.50 18.51
CA GLY A 250 3.41 1.88 19.82
C GLY A 250 2.72 0.51 19.84
N PRO A 251 2.83 -0.27 20.94
CA PRO A 251 2.23 -1.60 21.04
C PRO A 251 0.70 -1.63 20.90
N ASP A 252 0.02 -0.62 21.43
CA ASP A 252 -1.46 -0.54 21.49
C ASP A 252 -2.07 0.38 20.41
N ASP A 253 -1.26 0.79 19.43
CA ASP A 253 -1.71 1.76 18.43
C ASP A 253 -2.52 1.10 17.30
N PRO A 254 -3.51 1.82 16.73
CA PRO A 254 -4.18 1.39 15.52
C PRO A 254 -3.20 1.17 14.35
N PRO A 255 -3.47 0.19 13.47
CA PRO A 255 -2.60 -0.13 12.34
C PRO A 255 -2.82 0.83 11.15
N HIS A 256 -2.87 2.13 11.41
CA HIS A 256 -3.02 3.17 10.39
C HIS A 256 -2.36 4.45 10.88
N GLU A 257 -2.01 5.40 10.01
CA GLU A 257 -1.50 6.69 10.48
C GLU A 257 -2.60 7.54 11.13
N GLY A 258 -2.22 8.40 12.08
CA GLY A 258 -3.18 9.23 12.81
C GLY A 258 -2.56 10.06 13.94
N LEU A 259 -3.36 10.47 14.90
CA LEU A 259 -2.90 11.33 15.99
C LEU A 259 -1.85 10.62 16.86
N HIS A 260 -2.00 9.32 17.08
CA HIS A 260 -1.07 8.52 17.86
C HIS A 260 0.34 8.52 17.24
N THR A 261 0.48 8.46 15.92
CA THR A 261 1.80 8.51 15.25
C THR A 261 2.50 9.85 15.49
N PHE A 262 1.75 10.96 15.48
CA PHE A 262 2.29 12.28 15.85
C PHE A 262 2.77 12.32 17.31
N HIS A 263 1.98 11.78 18.24
CA HIS A 263 2.34 11.76 19.66
C HIS A 263 3.58 10.89 19.91
N ASN A 264 3.68 9.73 19.26
CA ASN A 264 4.84 8.86 19.33
C ASN A 264 6.09 9.49 18.73
N ALA A 265 5.97 10.09 17.54
CA ALA A 265 7.07 10.80 16.90
C ALA A 265 7.59 11.92 17.80
N ARG A 266 6.69 12.67 18.45
CA ARG A 266 7.04 13.72 19.41
C ARG A 266 7.75 13.15 20.65
N ALA A 267 7.22 12.09 21.25
CA ALA A 267 7.80 11.44 22.42
C ALA A 267 9.21 10.89 22.13
N ARG A 268 9.35 10.19 21.00
CA ARG A 268 10.63 9.66 20.51
C ARG A 268 11.63 10.77 20.24
N MET A 269 11.21 11.85 19.58
CA MET A 269 12.07 13.01 19.36
C MET A 269 12.57 13.60 20.67
N HIS A 270 11.71 13.80 21.67
CA HIS A 270 12.12 14.31 22.97
C HIS A 270 13.07 13.36 23.70
N GLN A 271 12.85 12.05 23.60
CA GLN A 271 13.78 11.06 24.12
C GLN A 271 15.15 11.16 23.44
N GLN A 272 15.20 11.18 22.11
CA GLN A 272 16.45 11.33 21.36
C GLN A 272 17.21 12.62 21.70
N ILE A 273 16.50 13.71 21.97
CA ILE A 273 17.10 14.98 22.40
C ILE A 273 17.66 14.88 23.84
N ARG A 274 16.95 14.17 24.74
CA ARG A 274 17.43 13.93 26.11
C ARG A 274 18.66 13.02 26.13
N ASP A 275 18.67 12.01 25.28
CA ASP A 275 19.74 11.01 25.18
C ASP A 275 20.94 11.51 24.36
N GLY A 276 20.86 12.73 23.80
CA GLY A 276 21.93 13.35 23.02
C GLY A 276 22.10 12.81 21.60
N SER A 277 21.28 11.84 21.17
CA SER A 277 21.30 11.29 19.80
C SER A 277 20.73 12.24 18.75
N ARG A 278 19.96 13.25 19.18
CA ARG A 278 19.37 14.28 18.30
C ARG A 278 19.58 15.69 18.84
N ASN A 279 19.94 16.61 17.96
CA ASN A 279 20.12 18.03 18.28
C ASN A 279 18.77 18.73 18.57
N ARG A 280 18.74 19.65 19.56
CA ARG A 280 17.61 20.55 19.83
C ARG A 280 17.16 21.37 18.62
N ILE A 281 18.08 21.79 17.75
CA ILE A 281 17.77 22.48 16.48
C ILE A 281 16.90 21.61 15.58
N SER A 282 17.18 20.30 15.52
CA SER A 282 16.33 19.36 14.77
C SER A 282 14.94 19.24 15.37
N GLY A 283 14.81 19.36 16.70
CA GLY A 283 13.51 19.45 17.36
C GLY A 283 12.74 20.73 17.02
N PHE A 284 13.42 21.88 16.96
CA PHE A 284 12.84 23.14 16.52
C PHE A 284 12.27 23.04 15.10
N PHE A 285 13.05 22.53 14.14
CA PHE A 285 12.59 22.37 12.76
C PHE A 285 11.46 21.35 12.62
N TRP A 286 11.43 20.31 13.46
CA TRP A 286 10.31 19.36 13.51
C TRP A 286 9.01 20.04 13.92
N TYR A 287 9.05 20.91 14.95
CA TYR A 287 7.88 21.69 15.35
C TYR A 287 7.49 22.73 14.31
N LEU A 288 8.46 23.42 13.71
CA LEU A 288 8.21 24.38 12.64
C LEU A 288 7.49 23.71 11.46
N TYR A 289 7.99 22.56 11.01
CA TYR A 289 7.34 21.77 9.95
C TYR A 289 5.87 21.48 10.27
N HIS A 290 5.59 20.95 11.47
CA HIS A 290 4.21 20.62 11.84
C HIS A 290 3.32 21.86 11.95
N VAL A 291 3.79 22.97 12.53
CA VAL A 291 3.02 24.23 12.55
C VAL A 291 2.70 24.71 11.13
N MET A 292 3.68 24.63 10.23
CA MET A 292 3.53 24.99 8.81
C MET A 292 2.61 24.03 8.05
N THR A 293 2.33 22.84 8.58
CA THR A 293 1.33 21.90 8.03
C THR A 293 0.05 21.83 8.86
N LEU A 294 -0.33 22.92 9.56
CA LEU A 294 -1.55 22.98 10.40
C LEU A 294 -1.57 22.00 11.59
N TRP A 295 -0.40 21.73 12.15
CA TRP A 295 -0.18 20.95 13.37
C TRP A 295 -0.80 19.54 13.29
N THR A 296 -1.75 19.22 14.17
CA THR A 296 -2.41 17.91 14.25
C THR A 296 -3.68 17.82 13.39
N ILE A 297 -4.11 18.90 12.73
CA ILE A 297 -5.33 18.90 11.91
C ILE A 297 -5.28 17.82 10.80
N PRO A 298 -4.18 17.66 10.03
CA PRO A 298 -4.09 16.59 9.05
C PRO A 298 -4.29 15.19 9.64
N ASN A 299 -3.76 14.93 10.84
CA ASN A 299 -3.90 13.63 11.51
C ASN A 299 -5.36 13.31 11.85
N HIS A 300 -6.11 14.30 12.34
CA HIS A 300 -7.54 14.13 12.62
C HIS A 300 -8.36 13.90 11.35
N LEU A 301 -8.00 14.56 10.25
CA LEU A 301 -8.66 14.36 8.96
C LEU A 301 -8.37 12.99 8.37
N THR A 302 -7.15 12.49 8.49
CA THR A 302 -6.79 11.12 8.11
C THR A 302 -7.60 10.10 8.91
N GLU A 303 -7.69 10.24 10.24
CA GLU A 303 -8.52 9.34 11.08
C GLU A 303 -10.02 9.43 10.75
N TRP A 304 -10.51 10.62 10.42
CA TRP A 304 -11.88 10.81 9.94
C TRP A 304 -12.11 10.12 8.59
N GLU A 305 -11.19 10.29 7.66
CA GLU A 305 -11.25 9.70 6.31
C GLU A 305 -11.21 8.18 6.37
N ILE A 306 -10.30 7.59 7.16
CA ILE A 306 -10.22 6.14 7.37
C ILE A 306 -11.54 5.60 7.90
N ARG A 307 -12.11 6.25 8.93
CA ARG A 307 -13.42 5.84 9.48
C ARG A 307 -14.53 5.93 8.44
N ARG A 308 -14.50 6.96 7.60
CA ARG A 308 -15.48 7.15 6.53
C ARG A 308 -15.35 6.08 5.44
N ILE A 309 -14.13 5.79 4.97
CA ILE A 309 -13.87 4.73 3.99
C ILE A 309 -14.31 3.38 4.53
N LYS A 310 -13.99 3.07 5.80
CA LYS A 310 -14.43 1.83 6.43
C LYS A 310 -15.96 1.71 6.48
N ALA A 311 -16.65 2.78 6.85
CA ALA A 311 -18.11 2.81 6.91
C ALA A 311 -18.75 2.66 5.51
N MET A 312 -18.18 3.29 4.48
CA MET A 312 -18.67 3.17 3.10
C MET A 312 -18.41 1.77 2.53
N GLY A 313 -17.20 1.24 2.71
CA GLY A 313 -16.83 -0.10 2.24
C GLY A 313 -17.76 -1.18 2.79
N GLN A 314 -18.12 -1.11 4.08
CA GLN A 314 -19.09 -2.03 4.68
C GLN A 314 -20.48 -1.98 4.04
N GLN A 315 -20.91 -0.81 3.53
CA GLN A 315 -22.22 -0.65 2.88
C GLN A 315 -22.23 -1.14 1.43
N THR A 316 -21.11 -1.05 0.72
CA THR A 316 -21.01 -1.41 -0.71
C THR A 316 -20.76 -2.91 -0.93
N LEU A 317 -20.37 -3.67 0.10
CA LEU A 317 -20.04 -5.09 -0.03
C LEU A 317 -21.28 -5.95 -0.39
N PRO A 318 -21.23 -6.77 -1.46
CA PRO A 318 -22.31 -7.70 -1.79
C PRO A 318 -22.63 -8.67 -0.64
N GLU A 319 -23.91 -9.00 -0.45
CA GLU A 319 -24.37 -9.86 0.65
C GLU A 319 -23.67 -11.22 0.67
N VAL A 320 -23.45 -11.82 -0.51
CA VAL A 320 -22.73 -13.10 -0.67
C VAL A 320 -21.31 -13.02 -0.09
N MET A 321 -20.61 -11.91 -0.34
CA MET A 321 -19.26 -11.69 0.17
C MET A 321 -19.27 -11.46 1.68
N GLN A 322 -20.29 -10.79 2.23
CA GLN A 322 -20.45 -10.60 3.67
C GLN A 322 -20.64 -11.94 4.39
N GLN A 323 -21.56 -12.79 3.93
CA GLN A 323 -21.81 -14.12 4.48
C GLN A 323 -20.56 -15.03 4.36
N TRP A 324 -19.87 -14.98 3.22
CA TRP A 324 -18.61 -15.70 3.03
C TRP A 324 -17.48 -15.21 3.95
N SER A 325 -17.56 -13.97 4.45
CA SER A 325 -16.60 -13.40 5.38
C SER A 325 -16.87 -13.75 6.85
N GLU A 326 -17.96 -14.46 7.15
CA GLU A 326 -18.26 -14.91 8.51
C GLU A 326 -17.30 -16.02 8.98
N PRO A 327 -16.94 -16.06 10.27
CA PRO A 327 -16.02 -17.05 10.81
C PRO A 327 -16.62 -18.46 10.75
N LEU A 328 -15.81 -19.43 10.33
CA LEU A 328 -16.16 -20.84 10.37
C LEU A 328 -15.74 -21.48 11.70
N PRO A 329 -16.50 -22.47 12.19
CA PRO A 329 -16.04 -23.39 13.22
C PRO A 329 -14.70 -24.04 12.86
N LYS A 330 -13.77 -24.17 13.83
CA LYS A 330 -12.40 -24.68 13.59
C LYS A 330 -12.33 -26.05 12.92
N ASN A 331 -13.33 -26.90 13.10
CA ASN A 331 -13.43 -28.21 12.47
C ASN A 331 -13.75 -28.15 10.97
N GLN A 332 -14.25 -27.01 10.47
CA GLN A 332 -14.58 -26.77 9.06
C GLN A 332 -13.49 -25.98 8.34
N TRP A 333 -12.38 -25.65 9.01
CA TRP A 333 -11.29 -24.93 8.37
C TRP A 333 -10.63 -25.81 7.30
N ALA A 334 -10.49 -25.24 6.10
CA ALA A 334 -9.78 -25.87 5.01
C ALA A 334 -8.29 -26.02 5.37
N LYS A 335 -7.71 -27.16 4.99
CA LYS A 335 -6.30 -27.48 5.28
C LYS A 335 -5.45 -27.32 4.02
N PRO A 336 -4.17 -26.95 4.16
CA PRO A 336 -3.24 -26.96 3.04
C PRO A 336 -3.09 -28.36 2.45
N SER A 337 -2.88 -28.45 1.14
CA SER A 337 -2.60 -29.73 0.49
C SER A 337 -1.29 -30.35 0.97
N GLU A 338 -1.21 -31.68 0.88
CA GLU A 338 0.02 -32.42 1.23
C GLU A 338 1.19 -32.02 0.34
N ASP A 339 0.93 -31.74 -0.93
CA ASP A 339 1.93 -31.28 -1.90
C ASP A 339 2.49 -29.91 -1.50
N LEU A 340 1.62 -28.95 -1.13
CA LEU A 340 2.05 -27.64 -0.66
C LEU A 340 2.95 -27.76 0.58
N LEU A 341 2.55 -28.58 1.56
CA LEU A 341 3.33 -28.79 2.78
C LEU A 341 4.71 -29.42 2.46
N ARG A 342 4.71 -30.49 1.65
CA ARG A 342 5.93 -31.21 1.25
C ARG A 342 6.89 -30.30 0.49
N MET A 343 6.41 -29.59 -0.52
CA MET A 343 7.22 -28.70 -1.35
C MET A 343 7.71 -27.48 -0.55
N SER A 344 6.87 -26.90 0.31
CA SER A 344 7.28 -25.81 1.20
C SER A 344 8.43 -26.21 2.13
N GLU A 345 8.40 -27.44 2.67
CA GLU A 345 9.49 -27.93 3.50
C GLU A 345 10.78 -28.13 2.69
N GLN A 346 10.69 -28.67 1.47
CA GLN A 346 11.83 -28.82 0.57
C GLN A 346 12.47 -27.46 0.22
N VAL A 347 11.66 -26.45 -0.08
CA VAL A 347 12.12 -25.07 -0.32
C VAL A 347 12.90 -24.55 0.88
N ARG A 348 12.35 -24.66 2.11
CA ARG A 348 13.02 -24.21 3.34
C ARG A 348 14.36 -24.93 3.55
N ARG A 349 14.41 -26.24 3.30
CA ARG A 349 15.63 -27.06 3.42
C ARG A 349 16.69 -26.64 2.39
N LEU A 350 16.31 -26.43 1.13
CA LEU A 350 17.22 -26.00 0.08
C LEU A 350 17.75 -24.60 0.34
N HIS A 351 16.88 -23.67 0.74
CA HIS A 351 17.29 -22.31 1.09
C HIS A 351 18.27 -22.30 2.28
N LYS A 352 18.01 -23.09 3.33
CA LYS A 352 18.94 -23.22 4.47
C LYS A 352 20.32 -23.75 4.05
N ARG A 353 20.38 -24.64 3.05
CA ARG A 353 21.64 -25.16 2.51
C ARG A 353 22.35 -24.16 1.60
N GLN A 354 21.60 -23.35 0.86
CA GLN A 354 22.11 -22.42 -0.15
C GLN A 354 21.41 -21.05 -0.04
N PRO A 355 21.71 -20.22 0.99
CA PRO A 355 20.97 -18.99 1.25
C PRO A 355 21.08 -17.96 0.12
N GLY A 356 22.21 -17.92 -0.60
CA GLY A 356 22.45 -16.99 -1.69
C GLY A 356 21.88 -17.41 -3.05
N ARG A 357 21.22 -18.57 -3.14
CA ARG A 357 20.64 -19.04 -4.39
C ARG A 357 19.32 -18.33 -4.67
N ALA A 358 19.14 -17.93 -5.93
CA ALA A 358 17.90 -17.29 -6.38
C ALA A 358 16.68 -18.19 -6.10
N ILE A 359 15.62 -17.59 -5.55
CA ILE A 359 14.41 -18.32 -5.14
C ILE A 359 13.73 -19.03 -6.32
N THR A 360 13.75 -18.43 -7.51
CA THR A 360 13.24 -19.04 -8.75
C THR A 360 13.96 -20.34 -9.09
N ALA A 361 15.28 -20.39 -8.91
CA ALA A 361 16.06 -21.59 -9.12
C ALA A 361 15.79 -22.67 -8.06
N ILE A 362 15.43 -22.28 -6.84
CA ILE A 362 14.98 -23.22 -5.79
C ILE A 362 13.61 -23.77 -6.15
N PHE A 363 12.64 -22.91 -6.52
CA PHE A 363 11.30 -23.32 -6.93
C PHE A 363 11.34 -24.27 -8.13
N ALA A 364 12.09 -23.93 -9.17
CA ALA A 364 12.27 -24.80 -10.34
C ALA A 364 12.87 -26.17 -9.98
N GLU A 365 13.79 -26.24 -9.01
CA GLU A 365 14.31 -27.54 -8.54
C GLU A 365 13.24 -28.34 -7.78
N VAL A 366 12.52 -27.71 -6.86
CA VAL A 366 11.43 -28.36 -6.11
C VAL A 366 10.34 -28.86 -7.05
N GLN A 367 9.97 -28.10 -8.08
CA GLN A 367 9.05 -28.54 -9.12
C GLN A 367 9.57 -29.77 -9.87
N ARG A 368 10.85 -29.80 -10.25
CA ARG A 368 11.46 -30.97 -10.90
C ARG A 368 11.49 -32.21 -10.02
N LEU A 369 11.63 -32.04 -8.71
CA LEU A 369 11.61 -33.14 -7.74
C LEU A 369 10.21 -33.67 -7.44
N ASN A 370 9.16 -32.90 -7.76
CA ASN A 370 7.76 -33.24 -7.52
C ASN A 370 6.96 -33.03 -8.81
N PRO A 371 7.17 -33.83 -9.87
CA PRO A 371 6.34 -33.74 -11.05
C PRO A 371 4.88 -33.99 -10.66
N ALA A 372 3.98 -33.17 -11.18
CA ALA A 372 2.54 -33.36 -10.97
C ALA A 372 2.15 -34.77 -11.44
N VAL A 373 1.46 -35.53 -10.60
CA VAL A 373 0.83 -36.78 -11.02
C VAL A 373 -0.37 -36.34 -11.86
N ASN A 374 -0.25 -36.48 -13.18
CA ASN A 374 -1.34 -36.20 -14.12
C ASN A 374 -2.53 -37.14 -13.89
#